data_AF-A0A7X6SF77-F1
#
_entry.id   AF-A0A7X6SF77-F1
#
_cell.length_a   1.000
_cell.length_b   1.000
_cell.length_c   1.000
_cell.angle_alpha   90.00
_cell.angle_beta   90.00
_cell.angle_gamma   90.00
#
_symmetry.space_group_name_H-M   'P 1'
#
loop_
_entity.id
_entity.type
_entity.pdbx_description
1 polymer ?
#
loop_
_entity_poly.entity_id
_entity_poly.type
_entity_poly.pdbx_seq_one_letter_code
_entity_poly.pdbx_strand_id
1 'polypeptide(L)'
;VNTWGSLGGVGYTTGVRPSLTLAPGGIGGSVVSGNVTVEHLLNVKRVAYHLNPAPEVARAHGGAINDMDAEATDEEQTTSAPRAQAAATVAPAAADDADLVEKVVRQILAEIHK
;
A
#
# COMPACT_ATOMS: atom_id res chain seq x y z
N VAL A 1 29.90 26.52 7.74
CA VAL A 1 30.85 27.14 8.70
C VAL A 1 31.59 28.28 8.01
N ASN A 2 31.92 29.37 8.71
CA ASN A 2 32.59 30.56 8.14
C ASN A 2 31.92 31.11 6.85
N THR A 3 30.58 31.18 6.86
CA THR A 3 29.76 31.74 5.78
C THR A 3 28.48 32.32 6.38
N TRP A 4 27.70 33.05 5.59
CA TRP A 4 26.39 33.58 5.97
C TRP A 4 25.46 32.46 6.43
N GLY A 5 24.87 32.56 7.62
CA GLY A 5 23.97 31.52 8.15
C GLY A 5 22.77 31.27 7.25
N SER A 6 22.10 32.32 6.78
CA SER A 6 20.91 32.20 5.93
C SER A 6 21.22 31.59 4.57
N LEU A 7 22.20 32.15 3.84
CA LEU A 7 22.61 31.63 2.53
C LEU A 7 23.33 30.28 2.62
N GLY A 8 23.98 30.01 3.75
CA GLY A 8 24.63 28.74 4.03
C GLY A 8 23.65 27.65 4.40
N GLY A 9 22.56 27.96 5.10
CA GLY A 9 21.50 27.01 5.45
C GLY A 9 20.75 26.52 4.22
N VAL A 10 20.34 27.45 3.34
CA VAL A 10 19.63 27.09 2.09
C VAL A 10 20.53 26.41 1.06
N GLY A 11 21.85 26.40 1.24
CA GLY A 11 22.81 25.71 0.37
C GLY A 11 23.43 26.55 -0.75
N TYR A 12 23.25 27.87 -0.75
CA TYR A 12 23.83 28.75 -1.79
C TYR A 12 25.36 28.88 -1.69
N THR A 13 25.91 28.87 -0.47
CA THR A 13 27.35 29.12 -0.22
C THR A 13 28.11 27.95 0.40
N THR A 14 27.43 26.86 0.74
CA THR A 14 27.97 25.75 1.55
C THR A 14 27.98 24.41 0.82
N GLY A 15 27.41 24.32 -0.37
CA GLY A 15 27.32 23.08 -1.14
C GLY A 15 26.39 22.01 -0.55
N VAL A 16 25.64 22.32 0.51
CA VAL A 16 24.52 21.46 0.92
C VAL A 16 23.39 21.56 -0.11
N ARG A 17 22.51 20.55 -0.15
CA ARG A 17 21.46 20.50 -1.18
C ARG A 17 20.61 21.77 -1.18
N PRO A 18 20.40 22.44 -2.32
CA PRO A 18 19.66 23.70 -2.37
C PRO A 18 18.18 23.49 -2.01
N SER A 19 17.67 24.25 -1.05
CA SER A 19 16.25 24.20 -0.66
C SER A 19 15.82 25.43 0.14
N LEU A 20 14.53 25.77 0.06
CA LEU A 20 13.87 26.75 0.93
C LEU A 20 13.02 26.09 2.02
N THR A 21 13.04 24.75 2.10
CA THR A 21 12.35 23.97 3.14
C THR A 21 13.37 23.21 3.97
N LEU A 22 13.60 23.70 5.19
CA LEU A 22 14.63 23.24 6.11
C LEU A 22 13.98 22.46 7.26
N ALA A 23 14.24 21.16 7.32
CA ALA A 23 13.64 20.30 8.31
C ALA A 23 14.49 20.24 9.61
N PRO A 24 13.90 20.48 10.80
CA PRO A 24 14.63 20.57 12.07
C PRO A 24 15.01 19.22 12.68
N GLY A 25 14.69 18.09 12.03
CA GLY A 25 14.89 16.74 12.57
C GLY A 25 13.82 16.30 13.56
N GLY A 26 13.99 15.10 14.12
CA GLY A 26 13.02 14.47 15.01
C GLY A 26 12.74 15.25 16.28
N ILE A 27 13.73 15.98 16.80
CA ILE A 27 13.57 16.88 17.96
C ILE A 27 12.58 18.00 17.65
N GLY A 28 12.57 18.50 16.41
CA GLY A 28 11.61 19.49 15.93
C GLY A 28 10.34 18.91 15.32
N GLY A 29 10.05 17.62 15.54
CA GLY A 29 8.84 16.96 15.03
C GLY A 29 8.85 16.65 13.54
N SER A 30 10.02 16.65 12.88
CA SER A 30 10.16 16.29 11.47
C SER A 30 10.83 14.93 11.28
N VAL A 31 10.42 14.17 10.27
CA VAL A 31 11.04 12.90 9.88
C VAL A 31 12.38 13.08 9.15
N VAL A 32 12.68 14.31 8.70
CA VAL A 32 13.91 14.67 7.97
C VAL A 32 14.67 15.74 8.77
N SER A 33 16.00 15.78 8.67
CA SER A 33 16.88 16.73 9.38
C SER A 33 17.72 17.60 8.44
N GLY A 34 17.25 17.84 7.22
CA GLY A 34 18.02 18.54 6.21
C GLY A 34 17.16 19.23 5.16
N ASN A 35 17.81 19.66 4.09
CA ASN A 35 17.21 20.41 2.99
C ASN A 35 16.35 19.46 2.13
N VAL A 36 15.05 19.73 2.06
CA VAL A 36 14.11 18.91 1.29
C VAL A 36 14.33 19.14 -0.20
N THR A 37 14.45 18.04 -0.93
CA THR A 37 14.70 17.95 -2.38
C THR A 37 13.78 16.92 -3.05
N VAL A 38 13.86 16.81 -4.38
CA VAL A 38 13.05 15.91 -5.22
C VAL A 38 13.10 14.45 -4.75
N GLU A 39 14.23 13.98 -4.23
CA GLU A 39 14.36 12.61 -3.72
C GLU A 39 13.37 12.27 -2.60
N HIS A 40 12.93 13.27 -1.83
CA HIS A 40 11.95 13.05 -0.75
C HIS A 40 10.51 12.96 -1.28
N LEU A 41 10.29 13.30 -2.55
CA LEU A 41 8.98 13.25 -3.22
C LEU A 41 8.82 12.01 -4.10
N LEU A 42 9.85 11.17 -4.19
CA LEU A 42 9.87 9.99 -5.05
C LEU A 42 9.89 8.70 -4.24
N ASN A 43 8.94 7.81 -4.55
CA ASN A 43 8.91 6.48 -3.99
C ASN A 43 9.83 5.55 -4.78
N VAL A 44 10.76 4.87 -4.09
CA VAL A 44 11.59 3.84 -4.70
C VAL A 44 10.91 2.47 -4.54
N LYS A 45 10.43 1.90 -5.64
CA LYS A 45 9.87 0.54 -5.68
C LYS A 45 11.01 -0.46 -5.89
N ARG A 46 11.27 -1.32 -4.91
CA ARG A 46 12.28 -2.39 -4.98
C ARG A 46 11.60 -3.73 -5.18
N VAL A 47 11.97 -4.44 -6.25
CA VAL A 47 11.54 -5.83 -6.48
C VAL A 47 12.61 -6.73 -5.87
N ALA A 48 12.22 -7.56 -4.90
CA ALA A 48 13.11 -8.47 -4.19
C ALA A 48 12.74 -9.91 -4.51
N TYR A 49 13.74 -10.69 -4.95
CA TYR A 49 13.59 -12.12 -5.23
C TYR A 49 14.07 -12.95 -4.03
N HIS A 50 13.59 -14.18 -3.93
CA HIS A 50 14.02 -15.11 -2.90
C HIS A 50 15.48 -15.52 -3.15
N LEU A 51 16.39 -15.19 -2.22
CA LEU A 51 17.83 -15.50 -2.33
C LEU A 51 18.30 -16.52 -1.29
N ASN A 52 17.69 -16.55 -0.10
CA ASN A 52 18.09 -17.42 1.00
C ASN A 52 16.84 -18.01 1.68
N PRO A 53 16.89 -19.27 2.12
CA PRO A 53 15.78 -19.88 2.85
C PRO A 53 15.54 -19.17 4.19
N ALA A 54 14.29 -19.13 4.63
CA ALA A 54 13.92 -18.55 5.91
C ALA A 54 14.52 -19.38 7.08
N PRO A 55 14.94 -18.75 8.18
CA PRO A 55 15.34 -19.46 9.39
C PRO A 55 14.24 -20.40 9.90
N GLU A 56 14.61 -21.54 10.48
CA GLU A 56 13.65 -22.58 10.92
C GLU A 56 12.57 -22.04 11.87
N VAL A 57 12.94 -21.14 12.78
CA VAL A 57 12.00 -20.44 13.68
C VAL A 57 10.95 -19.61 12.93
N ALA A 58 11.33 -18.94 11.85
CA ALA A 58 10.39 -18.17 11.03
C ALA A 58 9.49 -19.09 10.19
N ARG A 59 10.01 -20.25 9.79
CA ARG A 59 9.24 -21.32 9.11
C ARG A 59 8.20 -21.96 10.03
N ALA A 60 8.57 -22.21 11.29
CA ALA A 60 7.70 -22.82 12.29
C ALA A 60 6.47 -21.94 12.61
N HIS A 61 6.62 -20.62 12.53
CA HIS A 61 5.51 -19.68 12.72
C HIS A 61 4.70 -19.41 11.45
N GLY A 62 5.05 -19.97 10.29
CA GLY A 62 4.27 -19.84 9.05
C GLY A 62 4.01 -18.39 8.58
N GLY A 63 4.71 -17.40 9.16
CA GLY A 63 4.41 -15.98 8.97
C GLY A 63 3.24 -15.43 9.80
N ALA A 64 2.64 -16.23 10.69
CA ALA A 64 1.64 -15.76 11.65
C ALA A 64 2.31 -14.96 12.76
N ILE A 65 1.96 -13.67 12.83
CA ILE A 65 2.07 -12.91 14.09
C ILE A 65 0.91 -13.38 14.96
N ASN A 66 1.21 -13.85 16.17
CA ASN A 66 0.19 -14.42 17.05
C ASN A 66 -0.98 -13.44 17.23
N ASP A 67 -2.19 -14.02 17.21
CA ASP A 67 -3.53 -13.46 17.48
C ASP A 67 -4.49 -13.24 16.29
N MET A 68 -4.25 -13.83 15.11
CA MET A 68 -5.32 -14.09 14.14
C MET A 68 -5.15 -15.45 13.46
N ASP A 69 -6.18 -16.28 13.60
CA ASP A 69 -6.24 -17.71 13.25
C ASP A 69 -5.79 -18.01 11.81
N ALA A 70 -4.80 -18.88 11.67
CA ALA A 70 -4.42 -19.45 10.38
C ALA A 70 -4.08 -20.94 10.53
N GLU A 71 -5.08 -21.79 10.33
CA GLU A 71 -4.85 -23.17 9.91
C GLU A 71 -4.29 -23.15 8.48
N ALA A 72 -3.01 -23.47 8.34
CA ALA A 72 -2.43 -23.90 7.08
C ALA A 72 -1.68 -25.22 7.33
N THR A 73 -2.41 -26.32 7.14
CA THR A 73 -1.83 -27.65 6.96
C THR A 73 -1.20 -27.74 5.58
N ASP A 74 0.13 -27.75 5.53
CA ASP A 74 0.86 -28.15 4.32
C ASP A 74 0.94 -29.69 4.28
N GLU A 75 -0.04 -30.31 3.59
CA GLU A 75 0.15 -31.67 3.05
C GLU A 75 0.44 -31.59 1.54
N GLU A 76 1.61 -32.09 1.19
CA GLU A 76 2.09 -32.28 -0.15
C GLU A 76 1.34 -33.47 -0.80
N GLN A 77 0.30 -33.23 -1.61
CA GLN A 77 -0.28 -34.29 -2.44
C GLN A 77 -0.86 -33.82 -3.78
N THR A 78 -0.19 -34.30 -4.83
CA THR A 78 -0.62 -34.51 -6.20
C THR A 78 -2.12 -34.84 -6.39
N THR A 79 -2.70 -34.19 -7.40
CA THR A 79 -3.85 -34.58 -8.23
C THR A 79 -5.15 -33.78 -8.07
N SER A 80 -5.74 -33.51 -9.24
CA SER A 80 -7.07 -32.97 -9.52
C SER A 80 -7.43 -31.59 -8.98
N ALA A 81 -7.34 -30.58 -9.86
CA ALA A 81 -8.28 -29.47 -9.87
C ALA A 81 -9.71 -30.04 -9.96
N PRO A 82 -10.65 -29.59 -9.11
CA PRO A 82 -11.32 -28.32 -9.37
C PRO A 82 -11.53 -27.49 -8.10
N ARG A 83 -10.94 -26.29 -8.03
CA ARG A 83 -11.36 -25.26 -7.06
C ARG A 83 -12.45 -24.41 -7.72
N ALA A 84 -13.63 -24.99 -7.89
CA ALA A 84 -14.85 -24.20 -7.83
C ALA A 84 -15.25 -24.12 -6.35
N GLN A 85 -15.63 -22.92 -5.91
CA GLN A 85 -16.17 -22.59 -4.57
C GLN A 85 -15.12 -22.22 -3.51
N ALA A 86 -14.89 -20.91 -3.39
CA ALA A 86 -15.00 -20.19 -2.12
C ALA A 86 -14.90 -18.68 -2.39
N ALA A 87 -16.03 -18.08 -2.78
CA ALA A 87 -16.24 -16.65 -2.62
C ALA A 87 -17.66 -16.43 -2.10
N ALA A 88 -17.72 -15.87 -0.90
CA ALA A 88 -18.83 -15.15 -0.29
C ALA A 88 -20.13 -15.93 0.00
N THR A 89 -20.23 -16.41 1.24
CA THR A 89 -21.48 -16.40 1.99
C THR A 89 -22.02 -14.98 2.10
N VAL A 90 -23.06 -14.65 1.33
CA VAL A 90 -24.02 -13.57 1.62
C VAL A 90 -25.41 -14.17 1.44
N ALA A 91 -26.18 -14.21 2.52
CA ALA A 91 -27.57 -14.64 2.55
C ALA A 91 -28.47 -13.67 1.72
N PRO A 92 -29.68 -14.09 1.30
CA PRO A 92 -30.32 -13.58 0.09
C PRO A 92 -31.14 -12.31 0.35
N ALA A 93 -30.78 -11.22 -0.34
CA ALA A 93 -31.58 -10.00 -0.42
C ALA A 93 -31.46 -9.37 -1.82
N ALA A 94 -31.40 -10.19 -2.87
CA ALA A 94 -31.04 -9.76 -4.23
C ALA A 94 -32.16 -10.00 -5.27
N ALA A 95 -33.43 -9.94 -4.85
CA ALA A 95 -34.56 -9.94 -5.78
C ALA A 95 -35.05 -8.51 -6.05
N ASP A 96 -35.28 -7.72 -5.00
CA ASP A 96 -35.89 -6.38 -5.12
C ASP A 96 -34.97 -5.34 -5.79
N ASP A 97 -33.65 -5.42 -5.56
CA ASP A 97 -32.68 -4.47 -6.14
C ASP A 97 -32.52 -4.66 -7.66
N ALA A 98 -32.59 -5.89 -8.15
CA ALA A 98 -32.49 -6.18 -9.59
C ALA A 98 -33.70 -5.63 -10.35
N ASP A 99 -34.90 -5.77 -9.79
CA ASP A 99 -36.15 -5.25 -10.36
C ASP A 99 -36.19 -3.70 -10.35
N LEU A 100 -35.63 -3.07 -9.30
CA LEU A 100 -35.47 -1.61 -9.23
C LEU A 100 -34.50 -1.08 -10.28
N VAL A 101 -33.36 -1.74 -10.48
CA VAL A 101 -32.37 -1.36 -11.51
C VAL A 101 -32.99 -1.44 -12.90
N GLU A 102 -33.74 -2.50 -13.21
CA GLU A 102 -34.39 -2.64 -14.51
C GLU A 102 -35.42 -1.52 -14.77
N LYS A 103 -36.21 -1.16 -13.75
CA LYS A 103 -37.22 -0.10 -13.85
C LYS A 103 -36.58 1.27 -14.11
N VAL A 104 -35.49 1.59 -13.41
CA VAL A 104 -34.75 2.86 -13.59
C VAL A 104 -34.13 2.94 -14.98
N VAL A 105 -33.52 1.85 -15.46
CA VAL A 105 -32.90 1.80 -16.79
C VAL A 105 -33.94 1.99 -17.90
N ARG A 106 -35.11 1.34 -17.80
CA ARG A 106 -36.20 1.52 -18.77
C ARG A 106 -36.72 2.95 -18.79
N GLN A 107 -36.81 3.61 -17.64
CA GLN A 107 -37.25 4.99 -17.53
C GLN A 107 -36.25 5.95 -18.20
N ILE A 108 -34.94 5.78 -17.95
CA ILE A 108 -33.89 6.61 -18.57
C ILE A 108 -33.87 6.44 -20.10
N LEU A 109 -33.98 5.21 -20.59
CA LEU A 109 -33.98 4.94 -22.04
C LEU A 109 -35.20 5.52 -22.76
N ALA A 110 -36.36 5.58 -22.08
CA ALA A 110 -37.55 6.22 -22.64
C ALA A 110 -37.42 7.76 -22.70
N GLU A 111 -36.66 8.35 -21.78
CA GLU A 111 -36.45 9.79 -21.69
C GLU A 111 -35.38 10.29 -22.68
N ILE A 112 -34.37 9.46 -22.99
CA ILE A 112 -33.32 9.78 -23.99
C ILE A 112 -33.85 9.77 -25.43
N HIS A 113 -34.90 8.99 -25.72
CA HIS A 113 -35.48 8.89 -27.07
C HIS A 113 -36.67 9.86 -27.31
N LYS A 114 -36.89 10.81 -26.41
CA LYS A 114 -37.87 11.89 -26.56
C LYS A 114 -37.20 13.18 -26.98
#